data_AF-A0A7W1WSK0-F1
#
_entry.id   AF-A0A7W1WSK0-F1
#
_cell.length_a   1.000
_cell.length_b   1.000
_cell.length_c   1.000
_cell.angle_alpha   90.00
_cell.angle_beta   90.00
_cell.angle_gamma   90.00
#
_symmetry.space_group_name_H-M   'P 1'
#
loop_
_entity.id
_entity.type
_entity.pdbx_description
1 polymer ?
#
loop_
_entity_poly.entity_id
_entity_poly.type
_entity_poly.pdbx_seq_one_letter_code
_entity_poly.pdbx_strand_id
1 'polypeptide(L)' 'MIINRKAIARAKIEKLINGYSAFAETQEVASLIEKEIAERNMAVHIDRTSMGCWFIPEEQNSEHHQS' A
#
# COMPACT_ATOMS: atom_id res chain seq x y z
N MET A 1 4.69 -19.48 -13.29
CA MET A 1 3.74 -18.43 -12.90
C MET A 1 4.39 -17.08 -13.14
N ILE A 2 3.87 -16.29 -14.10
CA ILE A 2 4.33 -14.91 -14.30
C ILE A 2 3.68 -14.08 -13.20
N ILE A 3 4.44 -13.76 -12.16
CA ILE A 3 3.96 -12.90 -11.08
C ILE A 3 3.96 -11.48 -11.63
N ASN A 4 2.80 -11.05 -12.14
CA ASN A 4 2.65 -9.73 -12.72
C ASN A 4 2.78 -8.67 -11.62
N ARG A 5 3.82 -7.84 -11.67
CA ARG A 5 4.11 -6.80 -10.66
C ARG A 5 2.91 -5.88 -10.42
N LYS A 6 2.12 -5.63 -11.47
CA LYS A 6 0.87 -4.86 -11.40
C LYS A 6 -0.22 -5.55 -10.57
N ALA A 7 -0.30 -6.88 -10.62
CA ALA A 7 -1.24 -7.64 -9.79
C ALA A 7 -0.82 -7.59 -8.31
N ILE A 8 0.48 -7.64 -8.03
CA ILE A 8 1.01 -7.47 -6.66
C ILE A 8 0.67 -6.07 -6.12
N ALA A 9 0.91 -5.02 -6.91
CA ALA A 9 0.61 -3.65 -6.52
C ALA A 9 -0.88 -3.47 -6.19
N ARG A 10 -1.78 -3.99 -7.05
CA ARG A 10 -3.22 -3.96 -6.80
C ARG A 10 -3.63 -4.68 -5.51
N ALA A 11 -3.17 -5.90 -5.30
CA ALA A 11 -3.48 -6.65 -4.08
C ALA A 11 -3.00 -5.91 -2.81
N LYS A 12 -1.87 -5.21 -2.89
CA LYS A 12 -1.35 -4.37 -1.80
C LYS A 12 -2.20 -3.12 -1.58
N ILE A 13 -2.63 -2.44 -2.64
CA ILE A 13 -3.57 -1.30 -2.55
C ILE A 13 -4.91 -1.74 -1.96
N GLU A 14 -5.44 -2.90 -2.34
CA GLU A 14 -6.69 -3.41 -1.76
C GLU A 14 -6.56 -3.58 -0.25
N LYS A 15 -5.45 -4.15 0.23
CA LYS A 15 -5.14 -4.22 1.66
C LYS A 15 -5.01 -2.83 2.29
N LEU A 16 -4.35 -1.91 1.61
CA LEU A 16 -4.17 -0.52 2.05
C LEU A 16 -5.50 0.21 2.24
N ILE A 17 -6.42 0.04 1.30
CA ILE A 17 -7.79 0.58 1.37
C ILE A 17 -8.57 -0.04 2.53
N ASN A 18 -8.31 -1.31 2.86
CA ASN A 18 -8.90 -1.99 4.03
C ASN A 18 -8.25 -1.58 5.36
N GLY A 19 -7.33 -0.60 5.36
CA GLY A 19 -6.67 -0.12 6.58
C GLY A 19 -5.41 -0.90 6.97
N TYR A 20 -4.91 -1.81 6.12
CA TYR A 20 -3.67 -2.55 6.38
C TYR A 20 -2.45 -1.84 5.80
N SER A 21 -1.27 -2.04 6.38
CA SER A 21 -0.01 -1.56 5.78
C SER A 21 0.40 -2.39 4.56
N ALA A 22 0.92 -1.73 3.53
CA ALA A 22 1.50 -2.37 2.34
C ALA A 22 3.01 -2.10 2.23
N PHE A 23 3.80 -3.13 1.94
CA PHE A 23 5.24 -3.00 1.69
C PHE A 23 5.56 -3.23 0.22
N ALA A 24 6.26 -2.32 -0.44
CA ALA A 24 6.75 -2.48 -1.80
C ALA A 24 8.23 -2.82 -1.82
N GLU A 25 8.53 -4.04 -2.28
CA GLU A 25 9.91 -4.56 -2.40
C GLU A 25 10.71 -3.92 -3.53
N THR A 26 10.05 -3.30 -4.51
CA THR A 26 10.69 -2.67 -5.66
C THR A 26 10.12 -1.28 -5.91
N GLN A 27 10.94 -0.38 -6.45
CA GLN A 27 10.52 0.96 -6.85
C GLN A 27 9.39 0.96 -7.88
N GLU A 28 9.35 -0.02 -8.79
CA GLU A 28 8.25 -0.14 -9.74
C GLU A 28 6.92 -0.39 -9.03
N VAL A 29 6.88 -1.32 -8.08
CA VAL A 29 5.67 -1.59 -7.29
C VAL A 29 5.31 -0.38 -6.44
N ALA A 30 6.30 0.28 -5.83
CA ALA A 30 6.08 1.50 -5.04
C ALA A 30 5.44 2.61 -5.89
N SER A 31 5.99 2.89 -7.07
CA SER A 31 5.48 3.92 -7.98
C SER A 31 4.06 3.63 -8.46
N LEU A 32 3.73 2.35 -8.70
CA LEU A 32 2.37 1.94 -9.05
C LEU A 32 1.39 2.20 -7.90
N ILE A 33 1.81 1.89 -6.67
CA ILE A 33 0.99 2.11 -5.47
C ILE A 33 0.81 3.61 -5.21
N GLU A 34 1.89 4.40 -5.25
CA GLU A 34 1.87 5.86 -5.10
C GLU A 34 0.92 6.52 -6.10
N LYS A 35 0.98 6.10 -7.37
CA LYS A 35 0.11 6.63 -8.41
C LYS A 35 -1.36 6.36 -8.11
N GLU A 36 -1.71 5.13 -7.75
CA GLU A 36 -3.10 4.77 -7.44
C GLU A 36 -3.62 5.48 -6.18
N ILE A 37 -2.78 5.65 -5.15
CA ILE A 37 -3.10 6.43 -3.95
C ILE A 37 -3.38 7.89 -4.32
N ALA A 38 -2.51 8.50 -5.14
CA ALA A 38 -2.64 9.87 -5.58
C ALA A 38 -3.90 10.08 -6.45
N GLU A 39 -4.20 9.13 -7.35
CA GLU A 39 -5.43 9.13 -8.16
C GLU A 39 -6.70 9.05 -7.31
N ARG A 40 -6.64 8.33 -6.17
CA ARG A 40 -7.75 8.19 -5.22
C ARG A 40 -7.79 9.28 -4.15
N ASN A 41 -6.80 10.18 -4.12
CA ASN A 41 -6.63 11.22 -3.11
C ASN A 41 -6.63 10.66 -1.67
N MET A 42 -6.07 9.47 -1.46
CA MET A 42 -6.04 8.83 -0.14
C MET A 42 -4.89 9.39 0.71
N ALA A 43 -5.17 9.61 1.99
CA ALA A 43 -4.19 10.00 2.99
C ALA A 43 -3.40 8.75 3.43
N VAL A 44 -2.17 8.63 2.92
CA VAL A 44 -1.30 7.49 3.17
C VAL A 44 0.11 7.98 3.44
N HIS A 45 0.67 7.52 4.53
CA HIS A 45 2.06 7.75 4.88
C HIS A 45 2.97 6.82 4.08
N ILE A 46 3.97 7.38 3.40
CA ILE A 46 4.93 6.63 2.60
C ILE A 46 6.29 6.72 3.26
N ASP A 47 6.79 5.60 3.79
CA ASP A 47 8.11 5.52 4.39
C ASP A 47 9.09 4.80 3.46
N ARG A 48 10.12 5.51 2.99
CA ARG A 48 11.08 4.98 2.01
C ARG A 48 12.35 4.53 2.73
N THR A 49 12.60 3.22 2.69
CA THR A 49 13.77 2.60 3.31
C THR A 49 14.74 2.07 2.25
N SER A 50 15.96 1.73 2.65
CA SER A 50 16.95 1.11 1.76
C SER A 50 16.51 -0.26 1.20
N MET A 51 15.54 -0.92 1.84
CA MET A 51 15.03 -2.23 1.43
C MET A 51 13.75 -2.15 0.59
N GLY A 52 13.09 -0.99 0.55
CA GLY A 52 11.80 -0.81 -0.13
C GLY A 52 10.97 0.33 0.45
N CYS A 53 9.73 0.48 0.00
CA CYS A 53 8.81 1.53 0.45
C CYS A 53 7.64 0.94 1.24
N TRP A 54 7.38 1.46 2.43
CA TRP A 54 6.20 1.18 3.23
C TRP A 54 5.10 2.19 2.96
N PHE A 55 3.86 1.71 2.96
CA PHE A 55 2.65 2.47 2.76
C PHE A 55 1.74 2.18 3.95
N ILE A 56 1.48 3.19 4.78
CA ILE A 56 0.67 3.09 5.99
C ILE A 56 -0.52 4.04 5.82
N PRO A 57 -1.77 3.54 5.82
CA PRO A 57 -2.94 4.41 5.66
C PRO A 57 -3.09 5.31 6.89
N GLU A 58 -3.40 6.59 6.70
CA GLU A 58 -3.59 7.53 7.81
C GLU A 58 -4.94 7.30 8.53
N GLU A 59 -5.91 6.69 7.86
CA GLU A 59 -7.20 6.28 8.44
C GLU A 59 -7.12 4.94 9.20
N GLN A 60 -6.08 4.74 10.02
CA GLN A 60 -6.09 3.68 11.05
C GLN A 60 -6.98 4.07 12.22
N ASN A 61 -8.27 4.25 12.00
CA ASN A 61 -9.24 4.31 13.08
C ASN A 61 -10.42 3.41 12.75
N SER A 62 -10.21 2.11 12.89
CA SER A 62 -11.22 1.14 13.29
C SER A 62 -10.49 -0.16 13.61
N GLU A 63 -9.81 -0.16 14.76
CA GLU A 63 -9.65 -1.40 15.51
C GLU A 63 -11.05 -2.01 15.68
N HIS A 64 -11.37 -3.05 14.92
CA HIS A 64 -12.40 -4.00 15.34
C HIS A 64 -11.81 -4.78 16.52
N HIS A 65 -11.72 -4.10 17.66
CA HIS A 65 -11.67 -4.69 18.97
C HIS A 65 -13.07 -5.24 19.25
N GLN A 66 -13.31 -6.50 18.90
CA GLN A 66 -14.42 -7.29 19.41
C GLN A 66 -13.84 -8.66 19.76
N SER A 67 -13.44 -8.85 21.02
CA SER A 67 -14.25 -9.36 22.15
C SER A 67 -14.22 -10.89 22.22
#